data_AF-A0A8T7HGY9-F1
#
_entry.id   AF-A0A8T7HGY9-F1
#
_cell.length_a   1.000
_cell.length_b   1.000
_cell.length_c   1.000
_cell.angle_alpha   90.00
_cell.angle_beta   90.00
_cell.angle_gamma   90.00
#
_symmetry.space_group_name_H-M   'P 1'
#
loop_
_entity.id
_entity.type
_entity.pdbx_description
1 polymer ?
#
loop_
_entity_poly.entity_id
_entity_poly.type
_entity_poly.pdbx_seq_one_letter_code
_entity_poly.pdbx_strand_id
1 'polypeptide(L)'
;MKNYIGKKAEEQRIQQQKRDNQREKQSEEAKAGKKKKIAIISTIVVVVLLIFVYFIYSSYTKPGILDDFSKCMTEKGVVMYGADWCQYTSSQKAMFGNSFKHLNYKDISEKGDLNIKITPTWVIDGELYEKVRGFNELASLTGCELPKP
;
A
#
# COMPACT_ATOMS: atom_id res chain seq x y z
N MET A 1 -10.29 -77.27 26.60
CA MET A 1 -9.23 -76.24 26.47
C MET A 1 -9.12 -75.63 25.07
N LYS A 2 -9.06 -76.39 23.96
CA LYS A 2 -8.91 -75.84 22.59
C LYS A 2 -9.99 -74.81 22.18
N ASN A 3 -11.25 -75.06 22.54
CA ASN A 3 -12.40 -74.15 22.25
C ASN A 3 -12.28 -72.79 22.97
N TYR A 4 -11.79 -72.79 24.22
CA TYR A 4 -11.58 -71.57 25.02
C TYR A 4 -10.46 -70.67 24.46
N ILE A 5 -9.39 -71.29 23.95
CA ILE A 5 -8.25 -70.57 23.36
C ILE A 5 -8.66 -69.91 22.03
N GLY A 6 -9.48 -70.57 21.20
CA GLY A 6 -10.00 -70.01 19.96
C GLY A 6 -10.89 -68.77 20.18
N LYS A 7 -11.80 -68.85 21.15
CA LYS A 7 -12.68 -67.73 21.53
C LYS A 7 -11.91 -66.49 22.00
N LYS A 8 -10.88 -66.70 22.83
CA LYS A 8 -10.02 -65.61 23.32
C LYS A 8 -9.24 -64.93 22.19
N ALA A 9 -8.75 -65.71 21.21
CA ALA A 9 -8.07 -65.17 20.03
C ALA A 9 -9.03 -64.36 19.13
N GLU A 10 -10.28 -64.79 18.99
CA GLU A 10 -11.33 -64.08 18.25
C GLU A 10 -11.71 -62.75 18.92
N GLU A 11 -11.92 -62.75 20.25
CA GLU A 11 -12.19 -61.52 21.01
C GLU A 11 -11.03 -60.52 20.91
N GLN A 12 -9.77 -61.00 20.95
CA GLN A 12 -8.59 -60.15 20.75
C GLN A 12 -8.53 -59.54 19.34
N ARG A 13 -8.89 -60.32 18.31
CA ARG A 13 -8.98 -59.82 16.92
C ARG A 13 -10.07 -58.77 16.79
N ILE A 14 -11.25 -59.00 17.35
CA ILE A 14 -12.36 -58.05 17.35
C ILE A 14 -11.97 -56.76 18.11
N GLN A 15 -11.29 -56.88 19.26
CA GLN A 15 -10.80 -55.71 19.99
C GLN A 15 -9.72 -54.95 19.21
N GLN A 16 -8.80 -55.66 18.54
CA GLN A 16 -7.78 -55.03 17.71
C GLN A 16 -8.43 -54.27 16.54
N GLN A 17 -9.38 -54.89 15.84
CA GLN A 17 -10.11 -54.26 14.74
C GLN A 17 -10.92 -53.03 15.21
N LYS A 18 -11.54 -53.09 16.40
CA LYS A 18 -12.21 -51.93 17.01
C LYS A 18 -11.23 -50.80 17.31
N ARG A 19 -10.03 -51.10 17.83
CA ARG A 19 -8.98 -50.10 18.09
C ARG A 19 -8.48 -49.46 16.81
N ASP A 20 -8.27 -50.24 15.75
CA ASP A 20 -7.77 -49.72 14.48
C ASP A 20 -8.82 -48.84 13.80
N ASN A 21 -10.09 -49.26 13.76
CA ASN A 21 -11.19 -48.43 13.26
C ASN A 21 -11.36 -47.12 14.07
N GLN A 22 -11.14 -47.16 15.39
CA GLN A 22 -11.16 -45.95 16.22
C GLN A 22 -9.99 -45.01 15.90
N ARG A 23 -8.79 -45.55 15.66
CA ARG A 23 -7.61 -44.76 15.26
C ARG A 23 -7.79 -44.11 13.90
N GLU A 24 -8.37 -44.82 12.93
CA GLU A 24 -8.69 -44.28 11.61
C GLU A 24 -9.65 -43.10 11.71
N LYS A 25 -10.78 -43.27 12.42
CA LYS A 25 -11.76 -42.19 12.67
C LYS A 25 -11.14 -40.97 13.34
N GLN A 26 -10.34 -41.18 14.40
CA GLN A 26 -9.64 -40.08 15.08
C GLN A 26 -8.67 -39.35 14.15
N SER A 27 -7.98 -40.07 13.26
CA SER A 27 -7.07 -39.46 12.28
C SER A 27 -7.82 -38.62 11.24
N GLU A 28 -9.01 -39.06 10.82
CA GLU A 28 -9.84 -38.36 9.83
C GLU A 28 -10.44 -37.07 10.41
N GLU A 29 -10.99 -37.12 11.61
CA GLU A 29 -11.53 -35.94 12.30
C GLU A 29 -10.43 -34.89 12.57
N ALA A 30 -9.24 -35.33 12.98
CA ALA A 30 -8.09 -34.43 13.18
C ALA A 30 -7.64 -33.77 11.87
N LYS A 31 -7.57 -34.53 10.77
CA LYS A 31 -7.25 -34.01 9.43
C LYS A 31 -8.31 -33.03 8.94
N ALA A 32 -9.59 -33.35 9.13
CA ALA A 32 -10.71 -32.48 8.75
C ALA A 32 -10.70 -31.17 9.56
N GLY A 33 -10.46 -31.24 10.87
CA GLY A 33 -10.32 -30.06 11.74
C GLY A 33 -9.14 -29.18 11.33
N LYS A 34 -7.99 -29.78 11.00
CA LYS A 34 -6.82 -29.04 10.53
C LYS A 34 -7.08 -28.35 9.18
N LYS A 35 -7.73 -29.03 8.22
CA LYS A 35 -8.12 -28.44 6.93
C LYS A 35 -9.09 -27.26 7.08
N LYS A 36 -10.11 -27.39 7.93
CA LYS A 36 -11.06 -26.30 8.22
C LYS A 36 -10.36 -25.06 8.80
N LYS A 37 -9.45 -25.24 9.76
CA LYS A 37 -8.67 -24.12 10.34
C LYS A 37 -7.80 -23.42 9.29
N ILE A 38 -7.12 -24.18 8.42
CA ILE A 38 -6.32 -23.61 7.32
C ILE A 38 -7.20 -22.82 6.35
N ALA A 39 -8.37 -23.35 5.99
CA ALA A 39 -9.32 -22.64 5.11
C ALA A 39 -9.80 -21.32 5.72
N ILE A 40 -10.11 -21.30 7.03
CA ILE A 40 -10.53 -20.08 7.74
C ILE A 40 -9.39 -19.05 7.76
N ILE A 41 -8.17 -19.45 8.13
CA ILE A 41 -7.01 -18.55 8.17
C ILE A 41 -6.72 -18.00 6.77
N SER A 42 -6.73 -18.86 5.74
CA SER A 42 -6.53 -18.43 4.35
C SER A 42 -7.58 -17.41 3.90
N THR A 43 -8.85 -17.63 4.26
CA THR A 43 -9.94 -16.69 3.95
C THR A 43 -9.73 -15.35 4.65
N ILE A 44 -9.37 -15.35 5.93
CA ILE A 44 -9.08 -14.12 6.69
C ILE A 44 -7.92 -13.36 6.06
N VAL A 45 -6.83 -14.03 5.70
CA VAL A 45 -5.66 -13.41 5.06
C VAL A 45 -6.07 -12.74 3.74
N VAL A 46 -6.85 -13.41 2.90
CA VAL A 46 -7.34 -12.83 1.64
C VAL A 46 -8.21 -11.60 1.90
N VAL A 47 -9.13 -11.65 2.87
CA VAL A 47 -9.98 -10.50 3.23
C VAL A 47 -9.14 -9.34 3.75
N VAL A 48 -8.14 -9.58 4.60
CA VAL A 48 -7.24 -8.55 5.12
C VAL A 48 -6.44 -7.90 3.98
N LEU A 49 -5.94 -8.69 3.04
CA LEU A 49 -5.24 -8.18 1.86
C LEU A 49 -6.15 -7.30 0.99
N LEU A 50 -7.40 -7.71 0.77
CA LEU A 50 -8.38 -6.92 0.01
C LEU A 50 -8.71 -5.60 0.71
N ILE A 51 -8.89 -5.61 2.04
CA ILE A 51 -9.11 -4.39 2.82
C ILE A 51 -7.89 -3.46 2.72
N PHE A 52 -6.68 -4.01 2.84
CA PHE A 52 -5.44 -3.24 2.75
C PHE A 52 -5.30 -2.56 1.37
N VAL A 53 -5.53 -3.32 0.29
CA VAL A 53 -5.53 -2.79 -1.08
C VAL A 53 -6.60 -1.70 -1.25
N TYR A 54 -7.80 -1.91 -0.71
CA TYR A 54 -8.87 -0.90 -0.75
C TYR A 54 -8.50 0.39 -0.02
N PHE A 55 -7.89 0.30 1.17
CA PHE A 55 -7.41 1.48 1.91
C PHE A 55 -6.33 2.25 1.14
N ILE A 56 -5.39 1.53 0.52
CA ILE A 56 -4.38 2.12 -0.36
C ILE A 56 -5.06 2.84 -1.53
N TYR A 57 -5.96 2.17 -2.24
CA TYR A 57 -6.70 2.73 -3.38
C TYR A 57 -7.52 3.97 -2.99
N SER A 58 -8.24 3.92 -1.87
CA SER A 58 -9.01 5.05 -1.34
C SER A 58 -8.12 6.24 -0.98
N SER A 59 -6.90 6.00 -0.50
CA SER A 59 -5.95 7.07 -0.15
C SER A 59 -5.40 7.78 -1.39
N TYR A 60 -5.27 7.10 -2.53
CA TYR A 60 -4.83 7.69 -3.80
C TYR A 60 -5.94 8.41 -4.58
N THR A 61 -7.19 7.95 -4.44
CA THR A 61 -8.32 8.45 -5.24
C THR A 61 -9.06 9.64 -4.61
N LYS A 62 -8.78 9.97 -3.35
CA LYS A 62 -9.34 11.18 -2.73
C LYS A 62 -8.77 12.44 -3.40
N PRO A 63 -9.62 13.39 -3.84
CA PRO A 63 -9.16 14.68 -4.32
C PRO A 63 -8.36 15.40 -3.23
N GLY A 64 -7.22 15.97 -3.59
CA GLY A 64 -6.40 16.76 -2.69
C GLY A 64 -7.01 18.15 -2.46
N ILE A 65 -6.81 18.71 -1.26
CA ILE A 65 -7.32 20.05 -0.91
C ILE A 65 -6.74 21.16 -1.81
N LEU A 66 -5.56 20.93 -2.40
CA LEU A 66 -4.89 21.88 -3.30
C LEU A 66 -5.04 21.48 -4.78
N ASP A 67 -5.90 20.53 -5.13
CA ASP A 67 -5.99 20.01 -6.51
C ASP A 67 -6.21 21.13 -7.53
N ASP A 68 -7.15 22.04 -7.28
CA ASP A 68 -7.46 23.12 -8.23
C ASP A 68 -6.37 24.19 -8.28
N PHE A 69 -5.72 24.46 -7.14
CA PHE A 69 -4.54 25.33 -7.08
C PHE A 69 -3.39 24.74 -7.92
N SER A 70 -3.08 23.46 -7.73
CA SER A 70 -2.03 22.75 -8.48
C SER A 70 -2.34 22.65 -9.97
N LYS A 71 -3.59 22.41 -10.36
CA LYS A 71 -4.00 22.42 -11.78
C LYS A 71 -3.84 23.80 -12.41
N CYS A 72 -4.28 24.86 -11.73
CA CYS A 72 -4.10 26.24 -12.20
C CYS A 72 -2.63 26.57 -12.44
N MET A 73 -1.74 26.20 -11.51
CA MET A 73 -0.29 26.39 -11.69
C MET A 73 0.22 25.66 -12.93
N THR A 74 -0.21 24.41 -13.14
CA THR A 74 0.16 23.61 -14.32
C THR A 74 -0.37 24.20 -15.63
N GLU A 75 -1.60 24.71 -15.64
CA GLU A 75 -2.20 25.40 -16.78
C GLU A 75 -1.43 26.69 -17.14
N LYS A 76 -0.87 27.38 -16.13
CA LYS A 76 0.03 28.53 -16.31
C LYS A 76 1.46 28.13 -16.69
N GLY A 77 1.73 26.85 -16.93
CA GLY A 77 3.04 26.37 -17.35
C GLY A 77 4.10 26.43 -16.25
N VAL A 78 3.70 26.54 -14.98
CA VAL A 78 4.63 26.51 -13.85
C VAL A 78 5.28 25.14 -13.77
N VAL A 79 6.60 25.10 -13.61
CA VAL A 79 7.37 23.85 -13.47
C VAL A 79 8.23 23.88 -12.22
N MET A 80 8.15 22.83 -11.40
CA MET A 80 9.09 22.62 -10.30
C MET A 80 10.22 21.70 -10.76
N TYR A 81 11.45 22.19 -10.74
CA TYR A 81 12.66 21.40 -10.88
C TYR A 81 13.13 20.92 -9.53
N GLY A 82 13.44 19.63 -9.41
CA GLY A 82 13.92 19.08 -8.16
C GLY A 82 14.81 17.87 -8.35
N ALA A 83 15.29 17.36 -7.23
CA ALA A 83 16.09 16.15 -7.17
C ALA A 83 15.48 15.23 -6.10
N ASP A 84 15.23 13.97 -6.42
CA ASP A 84 14.58 13.02 -5.51
C ASP A 84 15.40 12.73 -4.24
N TRP A 85 16.73 12.85 -4.30
CA TRP A 85 17.60 12.75 -3.13
C TRP A 85 17.61 14.03 -2.26
N CYS A 86 17.04 15.14 -2.71
CA CYS A 86 17.09 16.41 -2.01
C CYS A 86 15.94 16.54 -1.00
N GLN A 87 16.29 16.69 0.28
CA GLN A 87 15.31 16.83 1.37
C GLN A 87 14.37 18.03 1.17
N TYR A 88 14.86 19.14 0.61
CA TYR A 88 14.03 20.34 0.39
C TYR A 88 13.02 20.13 -0.75
N THR A 89 13.41 19.38 -1.79
CA THR A 89 12.49 18.98 -2.84
C THR A 89 11.40 18.08 -2.25
N SER A 90 11.79 17.09 -1.46
CA SER A 90 10.85 16.21 -0.76
C SER A 90 9.89 16.99 0.15
N SER A 91 10.40 17.95 0.93
CA SER A 91 9.56 18.82 1.77
C SER A 91 8.57 19.65 0.95
N GLN A 92 8.99 20.25 -0.17
CA GLN A 92 8.08 20.98 -1.05
C GLN A 92 7.00 20.06 -1.65
N LYS A 93 7.35 18.86 -2.11
CA LYS A 93 6.39 17.85 -2.59
C LYS A 93 5.37 17.49 -1.50
N ALA A 94 5.86 17.25 -0.29
CA ALA A 94 5.05 16.87 0.86
C ALA A 94 4.03 17.94 1.25
N MET A 95 4.36 19.24 1.10
CA MET A 95 3.42 20.32 1.34
C MET A 95 2.15 20.17 0.47
N PHE A 96 2.29 19.79 -0.81
CA PHE A 96 1.16 19.61 -1.72
C PHE A 96 0.37 18.31 -1.49
N GLY A 97 0.98 17.32 -0.82
CA GLY A 97 0.40 16.01 -0.58
C GLY A 97 -0.08 15.35 -1.88
N ASN A 98 -1.30 14.81 -1.85
CA ASN A 98 -1.92 14.17 -3.02
C ASN A 98 -2.10 15.11 -4.22
N SER A 99 -2.13 16.42 -4.00
CA SER A 99 -2.32 17.43 -5.06
C SER A 99 -1.07 17.61 -5.92
N PHE A 100 0.10 17.16 -5.43
CA PHE A 100 1.36 17.24 -6.15
C PHE A 100 1.31 16.54 -7.52
N LYS A 101 0.47 15.50 -7.65
CA LYS A 101 0.26 14.76 -8.91
C LYS A 101 -0.22 15.63 -10.08
N HIS A 102 -0.78 16.80 -9.79
CA HIS A 102 -1.28 17.74 -10.80
C HIS A 102 -0.22 18.75 -11.24
N LEU A 103 0.93 18.85 -10.55
CA LEU A 103 2.00 19.80 -10.87
C LEU A 103 2.94 19.27 -11.96
N ASN A 104 3.42 20.17 -12.81
CA ASN A 104 4.57 19.86 -13.67
C ASN A 104 5.84 19.76 -12.80
N TYR A 105 6.40 18.56 -12.70
CA TYR A 105 7.65 18.30 -12.00
C TYR A 105 8.70 17.72 -12.96
N LYS A 106 9.92 18.26 -12.91
CA LYS A 106 11.07 17.72 -13.63
C LYS A 106 12.15 17.31 -12.65
N ASP A 107 12.39 16.02 -12.58
CA ASP A 107 13.51 15.47 -11.83
C ASP A 107 14.82 15.66 -12.60
N ILE A 108 15.81 16.26 -11.95
CA ILE A 108 17.16 16.49 -12.47
C ILE A 108 18.22 15.72 -11.68
N SER A 109 17.84 14.75 -10.84
CA SER A 109 18.76 13.94 -10.03
C SER A 109 19.84 13.21 -10.84
N GLU A 110 19.52 12.68 -12.02
CA GLU A 110 20.46 11.87 -12.81
C GLU A 110 21.27 12.69 -13.82
N LYS A 111 20.63 13.65 -14.48
CA LYS A 111 21.22 14.37 -15.62
C LYS A 111 21.74 15.76 -15.24
N GLY A 112 21.34 16.27 -14.08
CA GLY A 112 21.50 17.68 -13.73
C GLY A 112 20.76 18.61 -14.71
N ASP A 113 20.72 19.89 -14.37
CA ASP A 113 20.35 20.95 -15.32
C ASP A 113 21.28 22.13 -15.05
N LEU A 114 22.05 22.55 -16.06
CA LEU A 114 23.06 23.60 -15.91
C LEU A 114 22.47 24.96 -15.50
N ASN A 115 21.16 25.15 -15.73
CA ASN A 115 20.45 26.36 -15.36
C ASN A 115 19.84 26.30 -13.95
N ILE A 116 19.77 25.11 -13.34
CA ILE A 116 19.19 24.90 -12.00
C ILE A 116 20.31 24.62 -11.00
N LYS A 117 20.66 25.65 -10.21
CA LYS A 117 21.75 25.57 -9.23
C LYS A 117 21.31 25.04 -7.88
N ILE A 118 20.06 25.29 -7.51
CA ILE A 118 19.48 24.92 -6.21
C ILE A 118 18.17 24.15 -6.45
N THR A 119 17.89 23.14 -5.63
CA THR A 119 16.62 22.41 -5.65
C THR A 119 15.86 22.56 -4.32
N PRO A 120 14.52 22.66 -4.34
CA PRO A 120 13.70 22.82 -5.54
C PRO A 120 13.89 24.21 -6.17
N THR A 121 13.61 24.35 -7.46
CA THR A 121 13.49 25.65 -8.14
C THR A 121 12.20 25.67 -8.94
N TRP A 122 11.43 26.74 -8.78
CA TRP A 122 10.22 26.96 -9.55
C TRP A 122 10.53 27.84 -10.76
N VAL A 123 10.07 27.42 -11.94
CA VAL A 123 10.04 28.23 -13.15
C VAL A 123 8.63 28.74 -13.32
N ILE A 124 8.45 30.06 -13.23
CA ILE A 124 7.16 30.74 -13.36
C ILE A 124 7.38 31.88 -14.35
N ASP A 125 6.65 31.87 -15.47
CA ASP A 125 6.78 32.87 -16.55
C ASP A 125 8.23 33.09 -17.05
N GLY A 126 9.04 32.03 -17.01
CA GLY A 126 10.46 32.05 -17.42
C GLY A 126 11.44 32.53 -16.35
N GLU A 127 10.95 32.98 -15.19
CA GLU A 127 11.77 33.37 -14.06
C GLU A 127 12.03 32.22 -13.08
N LEU A 128 13.19 32.25 -12.42
CA LEU A 128 13.65 31.21 -11.49
C LEU A 128 13.46 31.63 -10.04
N TYR A 129 12.70 30.82 -9.30
CA TYR A 129 12.44 30.98 -7.88
C TYR A 129 13.00 29.79 -7.11
N GLU A 130 14.24 29.92 -6.64
CA GLU A 130 14.96 28.86 -5.94
C GLU A 130 14.40 28.60 -4.52
N LYS A 131 14.70 27.42 -3.98
CA LYS A 131 14.33 26.93 -2.64
C LYS A 131 12.84 26.68 -2.47
N VAL A 132 12.49 26.16 -1.29
CA VAL A 132 11.10 25.92 -0.87
C VAL A 132 10.35 27.24 -0.81
N ARG A 133 9.12 27.24 -1.35
CA ARG A 133 8.21 28.39 -1.42
C ARG A 133 6.87 28.04 -0.78
N GLY A 134 6.35 29.00 -0.02
CA GLY A 134 5.06 28.88 0.64
C GLY A 134 3.89 29.03 -0.33
N PHE A 135 2.72 28.51 0.02
CA PHE A 135 1.53 28.59 -0.84
C PHE A 135 1.07 30.02 -1.13
N ASN A 136 1.13 30.92 -0.14
CA ASN A 136 0.75 32.32 -0.35
C ASN A 136 1.68 33.01 -1.37
N GLU A 137 2.97 32.68 -1.34
CA GLU A 137 3.94 33.23 -2.29
C GLU A 137 3.71 32.65 -3.69
N LEU A 138 3.56 31.33 -3.80
CA LEU A 138 3.23 30.69 -5.08
C LEU A 138 1.91 31.20 -5.66
N ALA A 139 0.89 31.43 -4.82
CA ALA A 139 -0.38 32.03 -5.23
C ALA A 139 -0.20 33.47 -5.70
N SER A 140 0.62 34.27 -5.01
CA SER A 140 0.94 35.64 -5.43
C SER A 140 1.69 35.68 -6.77
N LEU A 141 2.66 34.79 -6.97
CA LEU A 141 3.47 34.73 -8.20
C LEU A 141 2.66 34.23 -9.39
N THR A 142 1.79 33.25 -9.16
CA THR A 142 1.03 32.60 -10.24
C THR A 142 -0.33 33.24 -10.44
N GLY A 143 -0.86 34.00 -9.49
CA GLY A 143 -2.25 34.46 -9.49
C GLY A 143 -3.28 33.33 -9.39
N CYS A 144 -2.87 32.13 -8.92
CA CYS A 144 -3.79 31.02 -8.66
C CYS A 144 -4.37 31.11 -7.25
N GLU A 145 -5.66 30.81 -7.10
CA GLU A 145 -6.36 30.91 -5.82
C GLU A 145 -6.07 29.70 -4.92
N LEU A 146 -5.84 29.96 -3.63
CA LEU A 146 -5.76 28.92 -2.62
C LEU A 146 -7.17 28.48 -2.20
N PRO A 147 -7.35 27.20 -1.80
CA PRO A 147 -8.62 26.74 -1.26
C PRO A 147 -9.01 27.58 -0.05
N LYS A 148 -10.30 27.91 0.04
CA LYS A 148 -10.85 28.63 1.19
C LYS A 148 -10.82 27.73 2.43
N PRO A 149 -10.52 28.29 3.62
CA PRO A 149 -10.52 27.55 4.88
C PRO A 149 -11.91 27.00 5.25
#